data_AF-A0A922ZVG9-F1
#
_entry.id   AF-A0A922ZVG9-F1
#
_cell.length_a   1.000
_cell.length_b   1.000
_cell.length_c   1.000
_cell.angle_alpha   90.00
_cell.angle_beta   90.00
_cell.angle_gamma   90.00
#
_symmetry.space_group_name_H-M   'P 1'
#
loop_
_entity.id
_entity.type
_entity.pdbx_description
1 polymer ?
#
loop_
_entity_poly.entity_id
_entity_poly.type
_entity_poly.pdbx_seq_one_letter_code
_entity_poly.pdbx_strand_id
1 'polypeptide(L)'
;MEGLLMRGRILIGAAAIALLLAGCTPAAEPSTPEASPSVTESPTPTVEPTTEPVVEALTIPECETLVPLAYAVERFGGSTVFFGELTAADYLFRMTVPGAPEVLTGAEVYRGCSWGVPNSDGSFALAVASITPETSGSLQSALAEAGFSGTISGDLAWWNLEAEGAFSLVGATYILTDDVLIVCDGTGAELTDAIAGKALDAVRTANPALGL
;
A
#
# COMPACT_ATOMS: atom_id res chain seq x y z
N MET A 1 9.68 -3.03 51.98
CA MET A 1 10.50 -3.71 50.97
C MET A 1 10.28 -2.98 49.65
N GLU A 2 10.69 -1.73 49.50
CA GLU A 2 12.08 -1.26 49.37
C GLU A 2 12.86 -1.99 48.27
N GLY A 3 13.15 -1.26 47.19
CA GLY A 3 14.46 -1.28 46.56
C GLY A 3 14.58 -1.85 45.14
N LEU A 4 14.64 -0.96 44.14
CA LEU A 4 15.72 -0.78 43.13
C LEU A 4 15.14 0.05 41.96
N LEU A 5 15.34 1.37 41.85
CA LEU A 5 16.56 2.07 41.40
C LEU A 5 17.23 1.41 40.18
N MET A 6 16.82 1.81 38.98
CA MET A 6 17.71 1.80 37.81
C MET A 6 17.70 3.17 37.14
N ARG A 7 18.86 3.83 37.27
CA ARG A 7 19.23 5.11 36.68
C ARG A 7 19.95 4.86 35.36
N GLY A 8 19.71 5.73 34.38
CA GLY A 8 20.69 6.07 33.34
C GLY A 8 20.29 5.61 31.93
N ARG A 9 20.56 6.35 30.85
CA ARG A 9 21.32 7.59 30.65
C ARG A 9 20.75 8.32 29.44
N ILE A 10 20.73 9.64 29.53
CA ILE A 10 20.49 10.58 28.43
C ILE A 10 21.65 10.49 27.44
N LEU A 11 21.37 10.34 26.15
CA LEU A 11 22.29 10.67 25.06
C LEU A 11 21.58 11.60 24.08
N ILE A 12 21.89 12.89 24.21
CA ILE A 12 21.56 13.96 23.26
C ILE A 12 22.62 13.85 22.15
N GLY A 13 22.19 13.47 20.95
CA GLY A 13 23.03 13.45 19.74
C GLY A 13 22.46 14.39 18.69
N ALA A 14 22.79 15.67 18.77
CA ALA A 14 22.52 16.64 17.72
C ALA A 14 23.65 16.59 16.69
N ALA A 15 23.36 16.17 15.46
CA ALA A 15 24.26 16.30 14.33
C ALA A 15 23.51 16.94 13.16
N ALA A 16 23.62 18.26 13.07
CA ALA A 16 23.22 19.03 11.90
C ALA A 16 24.32 18.91 10.83
N ILE A 17 23.99 18.36 9.67
CA ILE A 17 24.85 18.44 8.48
C ILE A 17 24.09 19.22 7.41
N ALA A 18 24.50 20.48 7.26
CA ALA A 18 24.14 21.32 6.13
C ALA A 18 25.06 20.97 4.95
N LEU A 19 24.48 20.56 3.83
CA LEU A 19 25.17 20.48 2.54
C LEU A 19 24.39 21.31 1.52
N LEU A 20 24.86 22.54 1.37
CA LEU A 20 24.63 23.41 0.22
C LEU A 20 25.54 22.92 -0.92
N LEU A 21 24.97 22.59 -2.09
CA LEU A 21 25.68 22.77 -3.36
C LEU A 21 24.71 23.26 -4.43
N ALA A 22 24.87 24.54 -4.74
CA ALA A 22 24.41 25.19 -5.97
C ALA A 22 25.15 24.62 -7.19
N GLY A 23 24.44 24.44 -8.30
CA GLY A 23 25.01 24.08 -9.60
C GLY A 23 24.22 24.70 -10.74
N CYS A 24 24.81 25.73 -11.36
CA CYS A 24 24.27 26.52 -12.46
C CYS A 24 24.26 25.79 -13.82
N THR A 25 23.19 26.05 -14.58
CA THR A 25 23.04 26.44 -16.02
C THR A 25 24.18 26.14 -17.03
N PRO A 26 23.86 25.89 -18.32
CA PRO A 26 23.48 26.99 -19.22
C PRO A 26 22.33 26.71 -20.22
N ALA A 27 21.73 27.82 -20.64
CA ALA A 27 20.80 27.96 -21.74
C ALA A 27 21.50 27.78 -23.11
N ALA A 28 20.76 27.27 -24.10
CA ALA A 28 21.14 27.34 -25.50
C ALA A 28 20.00 28.03 -26.29
N GLU A 29 20.37 29.12 -26.94
CA GLU A 29 19.56 29.94 -27.84
C GLU A 29 19.45 29.33 -29.25
N PRO A 30 18.46 29.78 -30.06
CA PRO A 30 18.03 29.11 -31.28
C PRO A 30 18.89 29.45 -32.50
N SER A 31 19.09 28.47 -33.38
CA SER A 31 19.70 28.66 -34.71
C SER A 31 18.64 28.52 -35.81
N THR A 32 18.45 29.60 -36.55
CA THR A 32 17.61 29.76 -37.76
C THR A 32 18.24 29.05 -38.99
N PRO A 33 17.50 28.92 -40.12
CA PRO A 33 17.58 27.76 -41.02
C PRO A 33 18.43 28.01 -42.27
N GLU A 34 19.02 26.96 -42.84
CA GLU A 34 19.51 27.03 -44.22
C GLU A 34 19.62 25.67 -44.93
N ALA A 35 19.27 25.72 -46.22
CA ALA A 35 19.59 24.81 -47.31
C ALA A 35 18.93 23.41 -47.37
N SER A 36 17.92 23.37 -48.23
CA SER A 36 17.34 22.20 -48.90
C SER A 36 18.34 21.48 -49.81
N PRO A 37 18.40 20.14 -49.73
CA PRO A 37 18.62 19.29 -50.87
C PRO A 37 17.38 18.44 -51.18
N SER A 38 17.06 18.36 -52.47
CA SER A 38 16.01 17.53 -53.05
C SER A 38 16.29 16.04 -52.74
N VAL A 39 15.43 15.41 -51.94
CA VAL A 39 15.48 13.99 -51.63
C VAL A 39 14.46 13.28 -52.51
N THR A 40 14.96 12.37 -53.33
CA THR A 40 14.20 11.37 -54.08
C THR A 40 13.31 10.56 -53.13
N GLU A 41 12.00 10.56 -53.36
CA GLU A 41 11.02 9.79 -52.61
C GLU A 41 11.31 8.28 -52.75
N SER A 42 12.00 7.74 -51.74
CA SER A 42 12.04 6.30 -51.48
C SER A 42 10.72 5.92 -50.80
N PRO A 43 10.09 4.77 -51.12
CA PRO A 43 8.85 4.37 -50.49
C PRO A 43 9.06 4.24 -48.99
N THR A 44 8.38 5.09 -48.21
CA THR A 44 8.30 4.99 -46.76
C THR A 44 7.73 3.62 -46.42
N PRO A 45 8.44 2.77 -45.67
CA PRO A 45 7.82 1.57 -45.13
C PRO A 45 6.67 2.03 -44.22
N THR A 46 5.45 1.63 -44.57
CA THR A 46 4.29 1.75 -43.68
C THR A 46 4.65 0.99 -42.41
N VAL A 47 4.99 1.74 -41.35
CA VAL A 47 5.18 1.20 -40.01
C VAL A 47 3.84 0.62 -39.61
N GLU A 48 3.72 -0.70 -39.58
CA GLU A 48 2.58 -1.36 -38.94
C GLU A 48 2.50 -0.82 -37.51
N PRO A 49 1.30 -0.40 -37.05
CA PRO A 49 1.15 0.03 -35.67
C PRO A 49 1.60 -1.12 -34.78
N THR A 50 2.71 -0.91 -34.07
CA THR A 50 3.14 -1.80 -32.99
C THR A 50 2.00 -1.75 -32.00
N THR A 51 1.21 -2.82 -31.97
CA THR A 51 0.15 -2.96 -30.98
C THR A 51 0.86 -3.11 -29.65
N GLU A 52 0.91 -2.03 -28.86
CA GLU A 52 1.42 -2.12 -27.50
C GLU A 52 0.65 -3.24 -26.78
N PRO A 53 1.36 -4.11 -26.04
CA PRO A 53 0.68 -5.13 -25.28
C PRO A 53 -0.30 -4.45 -24.31
N VAL A 54 -1.57 -4.85 -24.39
CA VAL A 54 -2.60 -4.39 -23.46
C VAL A 54 -2.27 -4.99 -22.10
N VAL A 55 -1.76 -4.16 -21.19
CA VAL A 55 -1.62 -4.53 -19.77
C VAL A 55 -3.02 -4.63 -19.19
N GLU A 56 -3.34 -5.78 -18.59
CA GLU A 56 -4.63 -6.00 -17.95
C GLU A 56 -4.71 -5.12 -16.70
N ALA A 57 -5.77 -4.31 -16.58
CA ALA A 57 -5.92 -3.40 -15.45
C ALA A 57 -6.34 -4.17 -14.19
N LEU A 58 -5.79 -3.79 -13.03
CA LEU A 58 -6.16 -4.36 -11.74
C LEU A 58 -7.65 -4.16 -11.46
N THR A 59 -8.35 -5.25 -11.19
CA THR A 59 -9.75 -5.26 -10.75
C THR A 59 -9.84 -5.60 -9.26
N ILE A 60 -10.43 -4.71 -8.46
CA ILE A 60 -10.67 -4.96 -7.04
C ILE A 60 -12.16 -5.33 -6.82
N PRO A 61 -12.45 -6.59 -6.39
CA PRO A 61 -13.82 -7.04 -6.11
C PRO A 61 -14.53 -6.21 -5.05
N GLU A 62 -15.86 -6.31 -5.01
CA GLU A 62 -16.71 -5.71 -3.96
C GLU A 62 -16.32 -6.18 -2.55
N CYS A 63 -16.58 -5.36 -1.52
CA CYS A 63 -16.18 -5.66 -0.14
C CYS A 63 -16.67 -7.03 0.37
N GLU A 64 -17.91 -7.40 0.08
CA GLU A 64 -18.48 -8.70 0.48
C GLU A 64 -17.91 -9.88 -0.34
N THR A 65 -17.24 -9.61 -1.45
CA THR A 65 -16.47 -10.61 -2.22
C THR A 65 -15.04 -10.74 -1.68
N LEU A 66 -14.40 -9.61 -1.34
CA LEU A 66 -13.10 -9.59 -0.66
C LEU A 66 -13.17 -10.35 0.66
N VAL A 67 -14.16 -10.02 1.50
CA VAL A 67 -14.38 -10.66 2.80
C VAL A 67 -15.88 -10.91 3.00
N PRO A 68 -16.37 -12.12 2.68
CA PRO A 68 -17.76 -12.47 2.92
C PRO A 68 -18.14 -12.33 4.40
N LEU A 69 -19.34 -11.84 4.69
CA LEU A 69 -19.80 -11.62 6.07
C LEU A 69 -19.69 -12.89 6.93
N ALA A 70 -19.95 -14.06 6.36
CA ALA A 70 -19.82 -15.34 7.08
C ALA A 70 -18.38 -15.57 7.58
N TYR A 71 -17.37 -15.23 6.78
CA TYR A 71 -15.96 -15.33 7.17
C TYR A 71 -15.61 -14.26 8.22
N ALA A 72 -16.11 -13.03 8.07
CA ALA A 72 -15.94 -11.98 9.07
C ALA A 72 -16.55 -12.39 10.43
N VAL A 73 -17.75 -12.98 10.44
CA VAL A 73 -18.42 -13.50 11.64
C VAL A 73 -17.61 -14.62 12.29
N GLU A 74 -17.06 -15.54 11.49
CA GLU A 74 -16.22 -16.62 11.98
C GLU A 74 -14.93 -16.10 12.64
N ARG A 75 -14.27 -15.12 12.02
CA ARG A 75 -12.98 -14.60 12.48
C ARG A 75 -13.08 -13.56 13.60
N PHE A 76 -14.10 -12.71 13.58
CA PHE A 76 -14.23 -11.59 14.51
C PHE A 76 -15.28 -11.81 15.60
N GLY A 77 -16.34 -12.56 15.30
CA GLY A 77 -17.36 -12.97 16.27
C GLY A 77 -18.79 -12.95 15.77
N GLY A 78 -19.67 -13.64 16.50
CA GLY A 78 -21.08 -13.90 16.13
C GLY A 78 -21.98 -12.68 15.87
N SER A 79 -21.59 -11.49 16.35
CA SER A 79 -22.36 -10.25 16.20
C SER A 79 -21.76 -9.29 15.16
N THR A 80 -20.81 -9.76 14.36
CA THR A 80 -20.17 -8.96 13.31
C THR A 80 -21.17 -8.63 12.21
N VAL A 81 -21.17 -7.38 11.76
CA VAL A 81 -21.91 -6.90 10.60
C VAL A 81 -20.98 -6.14 9.66
N PHE A 82 -21.39 -6.01 8.40
CA PHE A 82 -20.75 -5.09 7.46
C PHE A 82 -21.27 -3.67 7.70
N PHE A 83 -20.35 -2.72 7.93
CA PHE A 83 -20.70 -1.31 8.12
C PHE A 83 -20.74 -0.52 6.81
N GLY A 84 -20.08 -1.00 5.77
CA GLY A 84 -20.08 -0.38 4.45
C GLY A 84 -18.69 -0.21 3.87
N GLU A 85 -18.66 0.40 2.69
CA GLU A 85 -17.43 0.83 2.04
C GLU A 85 -16.90 2.10 2.70
N LEU A 86 -15.58 2.26 2.66
CA LEU A 86 -14.86 3.44 3.14
C LEU A 86 -14.20 4.13 1.96
N THR A 87 -14.19 5.45 1.95
CA THR A 87 -13.29 6.19 1.04
C THR A 87 -11.84 6.07 1.51
N ALA A 88 -10.87 6.42 0.67
CA ALA A 88 -9.47 6.49 1.10
C ALA A 88 -9.30 7.43 2.29
N ALA A 89 -9.96 8.60 2.24
CA ALA A 89 -9.96 9.59 3.32
C ALA A 89 -10.53 9.03 4.63
N ASP A 90 -11.61 8.24 4.57
CA ASP A 90 -12.18 7.59 5.75
C ASP A 90 -11.24 6.52 6.33
N TYR A 91 -10.36 5.92 5.54
CA TYR A 91 -9.42 4.91 6.06
C TYR A 91 -8.19 5.53 6.75
N LEU A 92 -7.81 6.77 6.40
CA LEU A 92 -6.54 7.36 6.82
C LEU A 92 -6.34 7.46 8.33
N PHE A 93 -7.42 7.63 9.11
CA PHE A 93 -7.30 7.73 10.57
C PHE A 93 -6.77 6.45 11.23
N ARG A 94 -6.76 5.33 10.50
CA ARG A 94 -6.33 4.01 10.95
C ARG A 94 -4.85 3.74 10.62
N MET A 95 -4.21 4.60 9.83
CA MET A 95 -2.84 4.42 9.37
C MET A 95 -1.84 5.12 10.26
N THR A 96 -0.78 4.42 10.63
CA THR A 96 0.35 4.95 11.41
C THR A 96 1.67 4.95 10.66
N VAL A 97 1.73 4.25 9.52
CA VAL A 97 2.93 4.10 8.69
C VAL A 97 3.08 5.33 7.79
N PRO A 98 4.19 6.08 7.87
CA PRO A 98 4.45 7.21 6.97
C PRO A 98 4.43 6.79 5.50
N GLY A 99 3.89 7.64 4.62
CA GLY A 99 3.79 7.37 3.18
C GLY A 99 2.58 6.54 2.77
N ALA A 100 2.05 5.70 3.66
CA ALA A 100 0.92 4.84 3.35
C ALA A 100 -0.40 5.61 3.05
N PRO A 101 -0.71 6.73 3.74
CA PRO A 101 -1.83 7.60 3.37
C PRO A 101 -1.77 8.15 1.94
N GLU A 102 -0.60 8.56 1.50
CA GLU A 102 -0.35 9.09 0.16
C GLU A 102 -0.56 8.01 -0.91
N VAL A 103 -0.16 6.76 -0.61
CA VAL A 103 -0.41 5.62 -1.49
C VAL A 103 -1.90 5.36 -1.67
N LEU A 104 -2.68 5.30 -0.57
CA LEU A 104 -4.11 5.01 -0.68
C LEU A 104 -4.89 6.14 -1.39
N THR A 105 -4.50 7.39 -1.17
CA THR A 105 -5.18 8.55 -1.79
C THR A 105 -4.77 8.79 -3.23
N GLY A 106 -3.56 8.35 -3.62
CA GLY A 106 -3.04 8.46 -4.98
C GLY A 106 -3.33 7.25 -5.87
N ALA A 107 -3.87 6.16 -5.33
CA ALA A 107 -4.17 4.95 -6.07
C ALA A 107 -5.21 5.17 -7.18
N GLU A 108 -4.95 4.64 -8.37
CA GLU A 108 -5.90 4.67 -9.49
C GLU A 108 -7.16 3.86 -9.19
N VAL A 109 -6.98 2.69 -8.56
CA VAL A 109 -8.07 1.81 -8.13
C VAL A 109 -7.95 1.62 -6.62
N TYR A 110 -9.03 1.88 -5.90
CA TYR A 110 -9.09 1.77 -4.44
C TYR A 110 -10.43 1.18 -4.01
N ARG A 111 -10.39 0.35 -2.97
CA ARG A 111 -11.59 -0.07 -2.22
C ARG A 111 -11.29 -0.18 -0.74
N GLY A 112 -12.07 0.54 0.07
CA GLY A 112 -12.05 0.45 1.52
C GLY A 112 -13.32 -0.23 2.03
N CYS A 113 -13.20 -1.02 3.09
CA CYS A 113 -14.29 -1.81 3.65
C CYS A 113 -14.20 -1.83 5.18
N SER A 114 -15.35 -1.85 5.85
CA SER A 114 -15.42 -1.87 7.32
C SER A 114 -16.43 -2.88 7.84
N TRP A 115 -16.03 -3.62 8.88
CA TRP A 115 -16.88 -4.53 9.64
C TRP A 115 -16.70 -4.28 11.13
N GLY A 116 -17.71 -4.64 11.92
CA GLY A 116 -17.60 -4.58 13.36
C GLY A 116 -18.85 -5.05 14.07
N VAL A 117 -18.87 -4.84 15.39
CA VAL A 117 -20.02 -5.19 16.23
C VAL A 117 -20.82 -3.92 16.52
N PRO A 118 -22.12 -3.85 16.20
CA PRO A 118 -22.94 -2.68 16.50
C PRO A 118 -22.93 -2.33 18.00
N ASN A 119 -22.81 -1.03 18.30
CA ASN A 119 -22.72 -0.51 19.68
C ASN A 119 -21.50 -1.03 20.47
N SER A 120 -20.42 -1.36 19.78
CA SER A 120 -19.13 -1.75 20.35
C SER A 120 -18.01 -0.97 19.66
N ASP A 121 -16.88 -0.80 20.34
CA ASP A 121 -15.66 -0.24 19.75
C ASP A 121 -14.89 -1.28 18.92
N GLY A 122 -15.34 -2.54 18.92
CA GLY A 122 -14.78 -3.62 18.13
C GLY A 122 -15.09 -3.47 16.64
N SER A 123 -14.06 -3.19 15.84
CA SER A 123 -14.10 -3.19 14.37
C SER A 123 -12.79 -3.67 13.77
N PHE A 124 -12.84 -4.02 12.49
CA PHE A 124 -11.67 -4.09 11.63
C PHE A 124 -12.00 -3.45 10.29
N ALA A 125 -10.99 -2.91 9.62
CA ALA A 125 -11.14 -2.35 8.30
C ALA A 125 -10.08 -2.93 7.35
N LEU A 126 -10.43 -2.94 6.08
CA LEU A 126 -9.60 -3.43 4.99
C LEU A 126 -9.54 -2.36 3.91
N ALA A 127 -8.35 -2.05 3.42
CA ALA A 127 -8.14 -1.27 2.20
C ALA A 127 -7.39 -2.11 1.19
N VAL A 128 -7.83 -2.06 -0.07
CA VAL A 128 -7.11 -2.63 -1.22
C VAL A 128 -6.90 -1.50 -2.22
N ALA A 129 -5.68 -1.36 -2.72
CA ALA A 129 -5.31 -0.27 -3.61
C ALA A 129 -4.33 -0.75 -4.68
N SER A 130 -4.42 -0.18 -5.88
CA SER A 130 -3.37 -0.31 -6.89
C SER A 130 -2.11 0.44 -6.43
N ILE A 131 -0.93 -0.17 -6.61
CA ILE A 131 0.36 0.46 -6.35
C ILE A 131 1.32 0.23 -7.52
N THR A 132 2.47 0.90 -7.49
CA THR A 132 3.58 0.63 -8.40
C THR A 132 4.69 -0.13 -7.68
N PRO A 133 5.59 -0.83 -8.40
CA PRO A 133 6.73 -1.51 -7.80
C PRO A 133 7.64 -0.57 -6.98
N GLU A 134 7.85 0.66 -7.47
CA GLU A 134 8.62 1.70 -6.77
C GLU A 134 7.97 2.09 -5.43
N THR A 135 6.64 2.25 -5.46
CA THR A 135 5.84 2.56 -4.27
C THR A 135 5.87 1.38 -3.28
N SER A 136 5.76 0.15 -3.77
CA SER A 136 5.86 -1.08 -2.99
C SER A 136 7.19 -1.15 -2.22
N GLY A 137 8.32 -0.98 -2.93
CA GLY A 137 9.64 -1.01 -2.29
C GLY A 137 9.85 0.09 -1.25
N SER A 138 9.33 1.29 -1.52
CA SER A 138 9.37 2.41 -0.57
C SER A 138 8.54 2.12 0.68
N LEU A 139 7.34 1.57 0.52
CA LEU A 139 6.43 1.25 1.63
C LEU A 139 6.96 0.08 2.47
N GLN A 140 7.59 -0.94 1.86
CA GLN A 140 8.26 -2.02 2.59
C GLN A 140 9.36 -1.49 3.52
N SER A 141 10.15 -0.52 3.04
CA SER A 141 11.18 0.14 3.86
C SER A 141 10.55 0.90 5.03
N ALA A 142 9.49 1.67 4.77
CA ALA A 142 8.75 2.41 5.80
C ALA A 142 8.10 1.47 6.85
N LEU A 143 7.58 0.32 6.43
CA LEU A 143 7.01 -0.70 7.32
C LEU A 143 8.07 -1.29 8.26
N ALA A 144 9.24 -1.64 7.72
CA ALA A 144 10.36 -2.13 8.53
C ALA A 144 10.81 -1.08 9.56
N GLU A 145 10.93 0.19 9.17
CA GLU A 145 11.27 1.29 10.07
C GLU A 145 10.19 1.54 11.14
N ALA A 146 8.92 1.32 10.79
CA ALA A 146 7.80 1.39 11.72
C ALA A 146 7.71 0.19 12.69
N GLY A 147 8.61 -0.80 12.57
CA GLY A 147 8.69 -1.94 13.47
C GLY A 147 7.81 -3.13 13.07
N PHE A 148 7.27 -3.15 11.84
CA PHE A 148 6.58 -4.32 11.32
C PHE A 148 7.56 -5.46 11.10
N SER A 149 7.12 -6.69 11.35
CA SER A 149 7.84 -7.91 10.98
C SER A 149 7.40 -8.35 9.59
N GLY A 150 8.36 -8.57 8.69
CA GLY A 150 8.10 -8.87 7.29
C GLY A 150 8.60 -10.24 6.85
N THR A 151 7.88 -10.89 5.94
CA THR A 151 8.34 -12.05 5.16
C THR A 151 8.15 -11.73 3.68
N ILE A 152 9.17 -12.04 2.87
CA ILE A 152 9.15 -11.83 1.42
C ILE A 152 9.28 -13.20 0.73
N SER A 153 8.41 -13.47 -0.24
CA SER A 153 8.42 -14.70 -1.04
C SER A 153 8.12 -14.38 -2.50
N GLY A 154 9.19 -14.27 -3.30
CA GLY A 154 9.07 -13.73 -4.66
C GLY A 154 8.64 -12.26 -4.60
N ASP A 155 7.63 -11.90 -5.37
CA ASP A 155 7.12 -10.53 -5.46
C ASP A 155 6.08 -10.20 -4.37
N LEU A 156 5.73 -11.18 -3.53
CA LEU A 156 4.81 -11.01 -2.41
C LEU A 156 5.59 -10.65 -1.13
N ALA A 157 5.29 -9.48 -0.57
CA ALA A 157 5.78 -9.06 0.74
C ALA A 157 4.61 -9.01 1.74
N TRP A 158 4.80 -9.66 2.89
CA TRP A 158 3.79 -9.76 3.94
C TRP A 158 4.36 -9.18 5.23
N TRP A 159 3.69 -8.16 5.79
CA TRP A 159 4.16 -7.42 6.96
C TRP A 159 3.08 -7.35 8.02
N ASN A 160 3.45 -7.66 9.26
CA ASN A 160 2.52 -7.65 10.38
C ASN A 160 3.08 -6.85 11.56
N LEU A 161 2.20 -6.18 12.28
CA LEU A 161 2.48 -5.54 13.55
C LEU A 161 1.38 -5.94 14.54
N GLU A 162 1.80 -6.26 15.75
CA GLU A 162 0.91 -6.34 16.91
C GLU A 162 1.49 -5.47 18.02
N ALA A 163 0.65 -4.64 18.62
CA ALA A 163 1.04 -3.77 19.71
C ALA A 163 -0.08 -3.65 20.75
N GLU A 164 0.29 -3.29 21.98
CA GLU A 164 -0.70 -2.90 22.99
C GLU A 164 -1.31 -1.53 22.62
N GLY A 165 -2.63 -1.50 22.46
CA GLY A 165 -3.41 -0.27 22.35
C GLY A 165 -3.94 0.19 23.71
N ALA A 166 -4.68 1.32 23.70
CA ALA A 166 -5.24 1.89 24.93
C ALA A 166 -6.27 0.98 25.62
N PHE A 167 -6.97 0.15 24.84
CA PHE A 167 -8.10 -0.67 25.31
C PHE A 167 -7.99 -2.16 24.91
N SER A 168 -7.18 -2.49 23.91
CA SER A 168 -7.02 -3.85 23.38
C SER A 168 -5.70 -3.96 22.62
N LEU A 169 -5.34 -5.17 22.17
CA LEU A 169 -4.31 -5.33 21.15
C LEU A 169 -4.75 -4.66 19.86
N VAL A 170 -3.81 -4.00 19.20
CA VAL A 170 -3.96 -3.45 17.86
C VAL A 170 -3.12 -4.30 16.93
N GLY A 171 -3.75 -4.81 15.87
CA GLY A 171 -3.09 -5.52 14.79
C GLY A 171 -3.14 -4.70 13.52
N ALA A 172 -2.10 -4.81 12.71
CA ALA A 172 -2.10 -4.32 11.34
C ALA A 172 -1.33 -5.30 10.45
N THR A 173 -1.90 -5.64 9.30
CA THR A 173 -1.26 -6.47 8.28
C THR A 173 -1.25 -5.72 6.96
N TYR A 174 -0.07 -5.68 6.32
CA TYR A 174 0.15 -5.14 4.99
C TYR A 174 0.63 -6.27 4.09
N ILE A 175 -0.04 -6.46 2.96
CA ILE A 175 0.41 -7.34 1.88
C ILE A 175 0.70 -6.47 0.67
N LEU A 176 1.88 -6.60 0.11
CA LEU A 176 2.31 -5.86 -1.06
C LEU A 176 2.73 -6.83 -2.17
N THR A 177 2.30 -6.54 -3.39
CA THR A 177 2.93 -7.03 -4.61
C THR A 177 3.52 -5.84 -5.39
N ASP A 178 3.82 -6.04 -6.66
CA ASP A 178 4.17 -4.97 -7.59
C ASP A 178 2.97 -4.08 -7.97
N ASP A 179 1.75 -4.65 -7.93
CA ASP A 179 0.53 -3.99 -8.42
C ASP A 179 -0.52 -3.73 -7.33
N VAL A 180 -0.49 -4.46 -6.21
CA VAL A 180 -1.52 -4.35 -5.16
C VAL A 180 -0.92 -4.10 -3.78
N LEU A 181 -1.57 -3.20 -3.05
CA LEU A 181 -1.46 -3.05 -1.61
C LEU A 181 -2.76 -3.51 -0.96
N ILE A 182 -2.66 -4.40 0.02
CA ILE A 182 -3.76 -4.77 0.91
C ILE A 182 -3.34 -4.38 2.32
N VAL A 183 -4.15 -3.59 3.00
CA VAL A 183 -3.95 -3.21 4.40
C VAL A 183 -5.16 -3.62 5.19
N CYS A 184 -4.97 -4.34 6.29
CA CYS A 184 -6.01 -4.60 7.26
C CYS A 184 -5.56 -4.15 8.64
N ASP A 185 -6.43 -3.42 9.34
CA ASP A 185 -6.25 -3.04 10.74
C ASP A 185 -7.42 -3.54 11.58
N GLY A 186 -7.16 -3.85 12.85
CA GLY A 186 -8.18 -4.41 13.74
C GLY A 186 -7.62 -4.81 15.09
N THR A 187 -8.35 -5.69 15.79
CA THR A 187 -7.96 -6.17 17.12
C THR A 187 -7.07 -7.41 17.01
N GLY A 188 -5.75 -7.21 17.10
CA GLY A 188 -4.74 -8.28 17.06
C GLY A 188 -4.30 -8.69 15.65
N ALA A 189 -3.07 -9.17 15.53
CA ALA A 189 -2.47 -9.52 14.24
C ALA A 189 -3.07 -10.80 13.64
N GLU A 190 -3.47 -11.78 14.45
CA GLU A 190 -4.11 -13.02 13.95
C GLU A 190 -5.37 -12.71 13.11
N LEU A 191 -6.18 -11.77 13.57
CA LEU A 191 -7.37 -11.32 12.84
C LEU A 191 -6.98 -10.63 11.53
N THR A 192 -6.10 -9.64 11.58
CA THR A 192 -5.78 -8.82 10.40
C THR A 192 -5.06 -9.64 9.33
N ASP A 193 -4.21 -10.59 9.74
CA ASP A 193 -3.52 -11.55 8.88
C ASP A 193 -4.53 -12.41 8.11
N ALA A 194 -5.49 -13.00 8.84
CA ALA A 194 -6.55 -13.82 8.27
C ALA A 194 -7.45 -13.06 7.28
N ILE A 195 -7.76 -11.80 7.57
CA ILE A 195 -8.61 -10.95 6.74
C ILE A 195 -7.86 -10.49 5.49
N ALA A 196 -6.62 -10.03 5.65
CA ALA A 196 -5.78 -9.60 4.52
C ALA A 196 -5.49 -10.77 3.56
N GLY A 197 -5.19 -11.97 4.09
CA GLY A 197 -5.02 -13.17 3.26
C GLY A 197 -6.28 -13.55 2.50
N LYS A 198 -7.46 -13.44 3.13
CA LYS A 198 -8.73 -13.71 2.45
C LYS A 198 -8.98 -12.72 1.31
N ALA A 199 -8.65 -11.44 1.52
CA ALA A 199 -8.75 -10.42 0.49
C ALA A 199 -7.77 -10.68 -0.67
N LEU A 200 -6.53 -11.09 -0.37
CA LEU A 200 -5.54 -11.45 -1.38
C LEU A 200 -6.05 -12.57 -2.30
N ASP A 201 -6.64 -13.62 -1.74
CA ASP A 201 -7.22 -14.72 -2.54
C ASP A 201 -8.34 -14.23 -3.48
N ALA A 202 -9.18 -13.30 -3.01
CA ALA A 202 -10.25 -12.72 -3.80
C ALA A 202 -9.70 -11.83 -4.94
N VAL A 203 -8.68 -11.01 -4.66
CA VAL A 203 -7.99 -10.19 -5.66
C VAL A 203 -7.31 -11.08 -6.70
N ARG A 204 -6.59 -12.14 -6.29
CA ARG A 204 -5.98 -13.10 -7.22
C ARG A 204 -7.00 -13.77 -8.12
N THR A 205 -8.13 -14.17 -7.55
CA THR A 205 -9.23 -14.79 -8.32
C THR A 205 -9.78 -13.85 -9.39
N ALA A 206 -9.85 -12.55 -9.09
CA ALA A 206 -10.32 -11.54 -10.03
C ALA A 206 -9.27 -11.13 -11.07
N ASN A 207 -7.98 -11.42 -10.84
CA ASN A 207 -6.87 -10.99 -11.69
C ASN A 207 -5.92 -12.16 -12.04
N PRO A 208 -6.42 -13.24 -12.68
CA PRO A 208 -5.62 -14.45 -12.93
C PRO A 208 -4.42 -14.21 -13.86
N ALA A 209 -4.43 -13.14 -14.66
CA ALA A 209 -3.35 -12.79 -15.58
C ALA A 209 -2.20 -12.00 -14.95
N LEU A 210 -2.42 -11.38 -13.78
CA LEU A 210 -1.42 -10.52 -13.12
C LEU A 210 -0.39 -11.30 -12.29
N GLY A 211 -0.59 -12.61 -12.08
CA GLY A 211 0.37 -13.42 -11.33
C GLY A 211 0.55 -13.02 -9.87
N LEU A 212 -0.44 -12.31 -9.29
CA LEU A 212 -0.46 -11.85 -7.90
C LEU A 212 -0.35 -12.99 -6.89
#